data_AF-A0A8H2JBW2-F1
#
_entry.id   AF-A0A8H2JBW2-F1
#
_cell.length_a   1.000
_cell.length_b   1.000
_cell.length_c   1.000
_cell.angle_alpha   90.00
_cell.angle_beta   90.00
_cell.angle_gamma   90.00
#
_symmetry.space_group_name_H-M   'P 1'
#
loop_
_entity.id
_entity.type
_entity.pdbx_description
1 polymer ?
#
loop_
_entity_poly.entity_id
_entity_poly.type
_entity_poly.pdbx_seq_one_letter_code
_entity_poly.pdbx_strand_id
1 'polypeptide(L)'
;MGHANHIGRIGALAVALGIGLVVAPGVASAKPAPSSPTSDGPGTTAPTAPGQNMAVATNGVTRVQKGDAIAISDGKGSKALARGVDATAVASNGSTAIARGDGATALANVRACETCLAGGGNKVTASGTGATATASGTGNRVLASGAGSTATATGVDNTVTASGSGSEATVSGSDNTVRASGIDSEATVTGSRNTVDATGLDSTVSLIGSDNTVAATGARNVVVVRGSDNDVTSSDSTNTGTVTVRVTGDHNDVSTDGVDSGASVSGDSNDVATVGPHSSAYVVGDSNTATAVGDHTTAWVEGDHSTAEALGNYSSAQVYGDGSSAQAGLTSTDFGNNVQVNGNNSAAEAGYGSYNDVDILGNDSTAVAVGTSNTVSAQGPDSHAVAIGSGHDVESGPGETVVNP
;
A
#
# COMPACT_ATOMS: atom_id res chain seq x y z
N MET A 1 62.00 38.03 15.09
CA MET A 1 61.09 39.02 15.72
C MET A 1 60.18 39.56 14.62
N GLY A 2 58.95 39.99 14.95
CA GLY A 2 57.86 40.10 13.97
C GLY A 2 57.17 38.74 13.83
N HIS A 3 56.09 38.40 14.55
CA HIS A 3 54.78 39.05 14.79
C HIS A 3 53.80 38.90 13.63
N ALA A 4 52.55 38.59 13.97
CA ALA A 4 51.49 38.12 13.07
C ALA A 4 50.26 39.05 13.10
N ASN A 5 49.28 38.78 12.23
CA ASN A 5 47.83 39.15 12.30
C ASN A 5 47.21 38.91 10.89
N HIS A 6 45.94 38.54 10.66
CA HIS A 6 44.81 38.11 11.50
C HIS A 6 44.22 36.83 10.86
N ILE A 7 43.72 35.81 11.59
CA ILE A 7 42.42 35.72 12.28
C ILE A 7 41.20 35.98 11.38
N GLY A 8 40.43 34.92 11.14
CA GLY A 8 39.08 34.95 10.55
C GLY A 8 38.23 33.83 11.16
N ARG A 9 37.79 34.01 12.42
CA ARG A 9 36.76 33.16 13.05
C ARG A 9 35.47 33.97 13.21
N ILE A 10 34.41 33.55 12.52
CA ILE A 10 33.04 33.73 12.98
C ILE A 10 32.47 32.32 13.12
N GLY A 11 31.73 32.07 14.20
CA GLY A 11 31.15 30.77 14.47
C GLY A 11 29.77 30.91 15.10
N ALA A 12 29.05 29.79 15.12
CA ALA A 12 27.77 29.57 15.78
C ALA A 12 26.62 30.52 15.38
N LEU A 13 25.63 29.92 14.69
CA LEU A 13 24.33 29.79 15.33
C LEU A 13 23.93 28.31 15.28
N ALA A 14 23.40 27.77 16.38
CA ALA A 14 23.02 26.37 16.49
C ALA A 14 21.69 26.25 17.24
N VAL A 15 20.72 25.60 16.59
CA VAL A 15 19.49 25.06 17.18
C VAL A 15 19.30 23.70 16.49
N ALA A 16 19.53 22.53 17.09
CA ALA A 16 19.24 22.01 18.44
C ALA A 16 17.85 21.36 18.60
N LEU A 17 17.50 20.45 17.67
CA LEU A 17 16.66 19.27 17.94
C LEU A 17 17.37 18.01 17.42
N GLY A 18 17.24 16.83 18.05
CA GLY A 18 16.49 16.62 19.29
C GLY A 18 16.41 15.21 19.88
N ILE A 19 16.94 14.17 19.23
CA ILE A 19 16.96 12.80 19.79
C ILE A 19 18.24 12.06 19.41
N GLY A 20 18.74 11.23 20.32
CA GLY A 20 19.88 10.35 20.07
C GLY A 20 19.75 9.06 20.88
N LEU A 21 19.73 7.92 20.19
CA LEU A 21 19.79 6.60 20.82
C LEU A 21 20.55 5.64 19.90
N VAL A 22 21.72 5.17 20.34
CA VAL A 22 22.51 4.17 19.62
C VAL A 22 22.38 2.84 20.35
N VAL A 23 21.61 1.91 19.78
CA VAL A 23 21.47 0.54 20.27
C VAL A 23 21.96 -0.42 19.19
N ALA A 24 22.80 -1.37 19.58
CA ALA A 24 23.24 -2.47 18.71
C ALA A 24 22.66 -3.78 19.25
N PRO A 25 21.95 -4.60 18.44
CA PRO A 25 21.41 -5.86 18.92
C PRO A 25 22.48 -6.79 19.49
N GLY A 26 22.34 -7.01 20.81
CA GLY A 26 22.60 -8.25 21.53
C GLY A 26 21.39 -9.20 21.43
N VAL A 27 21.54 -10.42 21.94
CA VAL A 27 21.11 -11.62 21.21
C VAL A 27 21.34 -12.93 22.00
N ALA A 28 20.43 -13.91 21.94
CA ALA A 28 20.55 -15.29 22.48
C ALA A 28 19.38 -16.16 21.96
N SER A 29 19.47 -17.51 21.96
CA SER A 29 18.31 -18.43 21.71
C SER A 29 18.33 -19.50 20.54
N ALA A 30 18.26 -20.85 20.58
CA ALA A 30 18.27 -21.93 21.62
C ALA A 30 18.51 -23.41 21.08
N LYS A 31 19.77 -23.88 20.96
CA LYS A 31 20.34 -25.14 21.54
C LYS A 31 19.52 -26.49 21.49
N PRO A 32 20.07 -27.57 20.90
CA PRO A 32 20.59 -28.74 21.67
C PRO A 32 21.88 -29.38 21.05
N ALA A 33 22.63 -30.34 21.62
CA ALA A 33 22.43 -31.31 22.72
C ALA A 33 23.76 -31.53 23.54
N PRO A 34 24.00 -32.60 24.35
CA PRO A 34 25.03 -32.60 25.40
C PRO A 34 26.46 -32.96 24.94
N SER A 35 27.43 -32.71 25.83
CA SER A 35 28.86 -32.91 25.57
C SER A 35 29.52 -34.08 26.34
N SER A 36 30.15 -35.02 25.61
CA SER A 36 31.12 -36.03 26.07
C SER A 36 31.94 -36.56 24.87
N PRO A 37 33.11 -37.21 25.07
CA PRO A 37 34.22 -36.88 25.97
C PRO A 37 35.51 -36.59 25.15
N THR A 38 36.70 -36.59 25.78
CA THR A 38 38.00 -36.44 25.09
C THR A 38 38.23 -37.44 23.95
N SER A 39 38.88 -37.00 22.87
CA SER A 39 38.95 -37.69 21.56
C SER A 39 40.29 -37.43 20.86
N ASP A 40 41.10 -38.40 20.41
CA ASP A 40 41.06 -39.87 20.56
C ASP A 40 39.74 -40.60 20.19
N GLY A 41 39.05 -40.13 19.15
CA GLY A 41 37.80 -40.71 18.65
C GLY A 41 36.56 -39.95 19.14
N PRO A 42 35.68 -39.50 18.23
CA PRO A 42 34.99 -38.21 18.28
C PRO A 42 34.21 -37.92 19.58
N GLY A 43 34.48 -36.76 20.18
CA GLY A 43 33.76 -36.29 21.37
C GLY A 43 33.90 -34.79 21.69
N THR A 44 32.73 -34.17 21.77
CA THR A 44 32.33 -32.76 22.01
C THR A 44 32.88 -32.02 23.26
N THR A 45 32.82 -30.68 23.24
CA THR A 45 33.22 -29.73 24.31
C THR A 45 32.08 -29.29 25.23
N ALA A 46 32.39 -28.98 26.49
CA ALA A 46 31.44 -28.52 27.52
C ALA A 46 30.60 -27.27 27.12
N PRO A 47 29.33 -27.16 27.55
CA PRO A 47 28.41 -26.14 27.08
C PRO A 47 28.71 -24.73 27.62
N THR A 48 28.62 -23.75 26.73
CA THR A 48 28.60 -22.32 27.07
C THR A 48 27.39 -21.98 27.94
N ALA A 49 27.52 -21.02 28.86
CA ALA A 49 26.38 -20.49 29.60
C ALA A 49 25.39 -19.79 28.63
N PRO A 50 24.06 -19.93 28.83
CA PRO A 50 23.07 -19.26 27.98
C PRO A 50 23.32 -17.75 27.90
N GLY A 51 23.50 -17.22 26.69
CA GLY A 51 23.66 -15.78 26.44
C GLY A 51 25.08 -15.26 26.15
N GLN A 52 26.05 -16.08 25.71
CA GLN A 52 27.36 -15.59 25.23
C GLN A 52 27.64 -15.82 23.74
N ASN A 53 26.64 -16.25 22.99
CA ASN A 53 26.85 -16.89 21.70
C ASN A 53 26.97 -15.86 20.55
N MET A 54 28.06 -15.92 19.77
CA MET A 54 28.52 -14.87 18.84
C MET A 54 29.63 -15.33 17.89
N ALA A 55 29.64 -14.76 16.68
CA ALA A 55 30.82 -14.75 15.81
C ALA A 55 30.98 -13.46 14.99
N VAL A 56 32.15 -13.25 14.38
CA VAL A 56 32.48 -12.10 13.50
C VAL A 56 33.35 -12.59 12.35
N ALA A 57 33.16 -12.09 11.14
CA ALA A 57 34.16 -12.19 10.08
C ALA A 57 34.32 -10.86 9.32
N THR A 58 35.53 -10.62 8.82
CA THR A 58 35.85 -9.44 8.01
C THR A 58 36.89 -9.76 6.92
N ASN A 59 36.56 -9.44 5.67
CA ASN A 59 37.42 -9.49 4.47
C ASN A 59 38.12 -10.84 4.23
N GLY A 60 37.35 -11.93 4.12
CA GLY A 60 37.83 -13.31 3.97
C GLY A 60 38.14 -14.03 5.29
N VAL A 61 38.11 -13.32 6.44
CA VAL A 61 38.72 -13.82 7.69
C VAL A 61 37.76 -13.70 8.87
N THR A 62 37.33 -14.86 9.39
CA THR A 62 36.63 -14.99 10.69
C THR A 62 37.54 -14.50 11.83
N ARG A 63 37.01 -13.63 12.69
CA ARG A 63 37.73 -12.91 13.76
C ARG A 63 37.30 -13.32 15.17
N VAL A 64 36.07 -13.81 15.32
CA VAL A 64 35.47 -14.20 16.60
C VAL A 64 34.58 -15.41 16.36
N GLN A 65 34.66 -16.39 17.26
CA GLN A 65 33.69 -17.45 17.46
C GLN A 65 33.64 -17.70 18.98
N LYS A 66 32.45 -17.63 19.58
CA LYS A 66 32.20 -17.84 21.01
C LYS A 66 30.80 -18.45 21.15
N GLY A 67 30.69 -19.69 21.59
CA GLY A 67 29.42 -20.41 21.47
C GLY A 67 28.89 -20.39 20.03
N ASP A 68 27.56 -20.33 19.90
CA ASP A 68 26.85 -21.03 18.83
C ASP A 68 26.46 -20.16 17.60
N ALA A 69 26.53 -18.82 17.65
CA ALA A 69 26.28 -17.95 16.48
C ALA A 69 27.48 -17.83 15.54
N ILE A 70 27.26 -17.61 14.23
CA ILE A 70 28.23 -17.95 13.17
C ILE A 70 28.36 -16.85 12.10
N ALA A 71 29.50 -16.15 11.98
CA ALA A 71 29.68 -15.04 11.04
C ALA A 71 30.82 -15.26 10.06
N ILE A 72 30.59 -14.95 8.78
CA ILE A 72 31.44 -15.34 7.65
C ILE A 72 31.45 -14.20 6.61
N SER A 73 32.59 -13.69 6.14
CA SER A 73 32.56 -12.59 5.17
C SER A 73 33.76 -12.57 4.26
N ASP A 74 33.60 -12.07 3.04
CA ASP A 74 34.54 -12.33 1.96
C ASP A 74 34.71 -11.19 0.94
N GLY A 75 35.93 -11.02 0.43
CA GLY A 75 36.32 -9.89 -0.43
C GLY A 75 36.63 -8.59 0.33
N LYS A 76 37.35 -7.66 -0.32
CA LYS A 76 37.77 -6.39 0.29
C LYS A 76 36.56 -5.46 0.51
N GLY A 77 36.36 -5.06 1.76
CA GLY A 77 35.24 -4.24 2.25
C GLY A 77 34.29 -5.02 3.16
N SER A 78 34.28 -6.35 3.07
CA SER A 78 33.14 -7.18 3.46
C SER A 78 33.14 -7.68 4.89
N LYS A 79 31.94 -7.81 5.48
CA LYS A 79 31.52 -7.31 6.81
C LYS A 79 30.43 -8.14 7.49
N ALA A 80 30.73 -9.35 7.99
CA ALA A 80 29.71 -10.18 8.64
C ALA A 80 29.78 -10.18 10.16
N LEU A 81 28.62 -10.08 10.82
CA LEU A 81 28.53 -10.11 12.28
C LEU A 81 27.26 -10.77 12.81
N ALA A 82 27.46 -12.02 13.23
CA ALA A 82 26.48 -12.99 13.71
C ALA A 82 26.42 -13.03 15.21
N ARG A 83 25.22 -13.18 15.76
CA ARG A 83 25.06 -13.06 17.20
C ARG A 83 23.75 -13.64 17.66
N GLY A 84 23.80 -14.50 18.66
CA GLY A 84 22.69 -15.22 19.26
C GLY A 84 23.16 -16.59 19.68
N VAL A 85 22.31 -17.39 20.30
CA VAL A 85 22.43 -18.82 20.02
C VAL A 85 21.87 -18.94 18.58
N ASP A 86 22.49 -19.77 17.74
CA ASP A 86 22.10 -20.10 16.36
C ASP A 86 22.09 -18.97 15.28
N ALA A 87 21.81 -17.71 15.62
CA ALA A 87 21.75 -16.60 14.66
C ALA A 87 23.10 -16.39 13.92
N THR A 88 23.09 -16.61 12.60
CA THR A 88 24.26 -16.71 11.69
C THR A 88 24.68 -15.32 11.16
N ALA A 89 25.52 -15.15 10.12
CA ALA A 89 25.73 -13.93 9.30
C ALA A 89 26.72 -14.15 8.15
N VAL A 90 26.44 -13.62 6.96
CA VAL A 90 27.25 -13.92 5.76
C VAL A 90 27.34 -12.75 4.75
N ALA A 91 28.52 -12.14 4.59
CA ALA A 91 28.69 -10.83 3.90
C ALA A 91 29.79 -10.78 2.83
N SER A 92 29.51 -10.31 1.62
CA SER A 92 30.43 -10.50 0.47
C SER A 92 30.54 -9.27 -0.44
N ASN A 93 31.69 -9.08 -1.09
CA ASN A 93 31.93 -8.13 -2.21
C ASN A 93 31.78 -6.61 -1.92
N GLY A 94 32.43 -6.10 -0.88
CA GLY A 94 32.46 -4.66 -0.49
C GLY A 94 31.83 -4.36 0.87
N SER A 95 31.29 -5.38 1.52
CA SER A 95 29.86 -5.34 1.84
C SER A 95 29.43 -6.25 3.00
N THR A 96 28.25 -5.99 3.56
CA THR A 96 27.94 -6.22 4.97
C THR A 96 26.85 -7.28 5.20
N ALA A 97 26.76 -7.95 6.35
CA ALA A 97 25.66 -8.87 6.71
C ALA A 97 25.62 -9.16 8.21
N ILE A 98 24.49 -9.00 8.88
CA ILE A 98 24.47 -8.74 10.33
C ILE A 98 23.28 -9.45 11.00
N ALA A 99 23.43 -10.75 11.22
CA ALA A 99 22.32 -11.62 11.52
C ALA A 99 22.22 -11.94 13.03
N ARG A 100 21.10 -11.52 13.64
CA ARG A 100 20.99 -11.33 15.10
C ARG A 100 19.62 -11.57 15.73
N GLY A 101 19.58 -12.46 16.74
CA GLY A 101 18.49 -12.61 17.72
C GLY A 101 18.47 -13.99 18.40
N ASP A 102 17.29 -14.40 18.85
CA ASP A 102 16.86 -15.81 18.93
C ASP A 102 16.71 -16.25 17.44
N GLY A 103 17.74 -16.86 16.85
CA GLY A 103 17.80 -17.24 15.42
C GLY A 103 17.75 -16.12 14.34
N ALA A 104 17.24 -14.92 14.64
CA ALA A 104 17.04 -13.83 13.66
C ALA A 104 18.31 -13.39 12.90
N THR A 105 18.19 -12.89 11.65
CA THR A 105 19.30 -13.02 10.64
C THR A 105 19.49 -11.91 9.54
N ALA A 106 19.56 -10.58 9.78
CA ALA A 106 19.89 -9.57 8.73
C ALA A 106 21.15 -9.88 7.86
N LEU A 107 21.20 -9.55 6.55
CA LEU A 107 22.40 -9.80 5.69
C LEU A 107 22.92 -8.68 4.72
N ALA A 108 22.64 -7.38 4.95
CA ALA A 108 23.08 -6.16 4.22
C ALA A 108 23.72 -6.25 2.79
N ASN A 109 24.94 -5.69 2.60
CA ASN A 109 25.71 -5.53 1.34
C ASN A 109 25.53 -4.09 0.74
N VAL A 110 26.62 -3.32 0.74
CA VAL A 110 27.02 -2.16 -0.09
C VAL A 110 28.40 -1.65 0.36
N ARG A 111 29.19 -1.13 -0.59
CA ARG A 111 30.06 0.02 -0.34
C ARG A 111 29.78 1.10 -1.38
N ALA A 112 29.05 2.13 -0.99
CA ALA A 112 28.90 3.34 -1.79
C ALA A 112 30.30 3.89 -2.15
N CYS A 113 30.55 4.00 -3.44
CA CYS A 113 31.82 4.39 -4.03
C CYS A 113 31.46 4.97 -5.40
N GLU A 114 31.56 6.30 -5.53
CA GLU A 114 31.05 7.07 -6.69
C GLU A 114 31.79 6.76 -8.02
N THR A 115 32.79 5.87 -7.99
CA THR A 115 33.54 5.36 -9.15
C THR A 115 33.57 3.83 -9.23
N CYS A 116 32.86 3.11 -8.35
CA CYS A 116 32.76 1.66 -8.38
C CYS A 116 31.49 1.22 -9.12
N LEU A 117 31.57 1.13 -10.44
CA LEU A 117 30.58 0.37 -11.22
C LEU A 117 30.57 -1.09 -10.73
N ALA A 118 29.40 -1.73 -10.75
CA ALA A 118 29.15 -3.10 -10.29
C ALA A 118 29.35 -3.37 -8.77
N GLY A 119 28.58 -2.65 -7.93
CA GLY A 119 28.43 -2.91 -6.49
C GLY A 119 26.98 -3.16 -6.03
N GLY A 120 26.10 -3.58 -6.95
CA GLY A 120 24.70 -3.96 -6.67
C GLY A 120 24.54 -5.47 -6.41
N GLY A 121 23.31 -5.91 -6.12
CA GLY A 121 22.99 -7.34 -5.87
C GLY A 121 22.98 -7.74 -4.38
N ASN A 122 22.64 -6.80 -3.50
CA ASN A 122 22.89 -6.91 -2.07
C ASN A 122 21.84 -7.77 -1.33
N LYS A 123 22.21 -8.97 -0.83
CA LYS A 123 21.25 -9.98 -0.31
C LYS A 123 21.18 -10.04 1.22
N VAL A 124 20.00 -9.71 1.77
CA VAL A 124 19.66 -9.54 3.19
C VAL A 124 18.54 -10.51 3.61
N THR A 125 18.64 -11.27 4.71
CA THR A 125 17.65 -12.36 4.97
C THR A 125 17.44 -12.75 6.45
N ALA A 126 16.65 -11.99 7.22
CA ALA A 126 16.41 -12.21 8.65
C ALA A 126 15.23 -13.13 8.99
N SER A 127 15.36 -13.92 10.08
CA SER A 127 14.47 -15.05 10.39
C SER A 127 14.32 -15.36 11.91
N GLY A 128 13.34 -14.79 12.59
CA GLY A 128 13.06 -14.96 14.02
C GLY A 128 12.15 -13.86 14.59
N THR A 129 11.71 -13.97 15.84
CA THR A 129 10.94 -12.91 16.50
C THR A 129 11.78 -11.63 16.60
N GLY A 130 11.26 -10.49 16.13
CA GLY A 130 12.00 -9.23 16.08
C GLY A 130 13.07 -9.16 14.98
N ALA A 131 13.01 -10.02 13.96
CA ALA A 131 14.07 -10.10 12.94
C ALA A 131 14.12 -8.88 12.02
N THR A 132 15.24 -8.16 12.04
CA THR A 132 15.46 -6.98 11.18
C THR A 132 16.34 -7.30 9.96
N ALA A 133 16.04 -6.76 8.79
CA ALA A 133 16.80 -6.89 7.55
C ALA A 133 16.94 -5.53 6.84
N THR A 134 18.16 -5.03 6.58
CA THR A 134 18.38 -3.75 5.86
C THR A 134 19.41 -3.86 4.74
N ALA A 135 19.12 -3.34 3.54
CA ALA A 135 20.07 -3.05 2.45
C ALA A 135 20.09 -1.56 2.06
N SER A 136 21.00 -1.18 1.18
CA SER A 136 20.96 0.05 0.39
C SER A 136 21.75 -0.16 -0.91
N GLY A 137 21.54 0.65 -1.96
CA GLY A 137 22.17 0.49 -3.26
C GLY A 137 21.20 -0.06 -4.33
N THR A 138 21.74 -0.68 -5.38
CA THR A 138 20.93 -1.19 -6.50
C THR A 138 20.81 -2.71 -6.53
N GLY A 139 19.65 -3.22 -6.98
CA GLY A 139 19.41 -4.65 -7.17
C GLY A 139 19.41 -5.46 -5.87
N ASN A 140 19.07 -4.84 -4.73
CA ASN A 140 19.14 -5.50 -3.43
C ASN A 140 17.98 -6.50 -3.27
N ARG A 141 18.19 -7.58 -2.53
CA ARG A 141 17.11 -8.49 -2.10
C ARG A 141 17.06 -8.54 -0.58
N VAL A 142 16.03 -7.95 0.01
CA VAL A 142 15.83 -7.86 1.45
C VAL A 142 14.65 -8.70 1.88
N LEU A 143 14.88 -9.56 2.87
CA LEU A 143 13.86 -10.41 3.47
C LEU A 143 13.98 -10.33 4.99
N ALA A 144 12.89 -10.07 5.70
CA ALA A 144 12.71 -10.28 7.12
C ALA A 144 11.53 -11.22 7.36
N SER A 145 11.63 -12.07 8.36
CA SER A 145 10.64 -13.10 8.65
C SER A 145 10.57 -13.43 10.14
N GLY A 146 9.35 -13.65 10.64
CA GLY A 146 9.03 -13.83 12.07
C GLY A 146 8.09 -12.73 12.58
N ALA A 147 7.50 -12.94 13.76
CA ALA A 147 6.63 -11.95 14.38
C ALA A 147 7.43 -10.69 14.76
N GLY A 148 6.91 -9.50 14.44
CA GLY A 148 7.64 -8.24 14.64
C GLY A 148 8.88 -8.10 13.73
N SER A 149 8.87 -8.64 12.51
CA SER A 149 10.04 -8.61 11.61
C SER A 149 9.98 -7.46 10.61
N THR A 150 11.11 -6.75 10.44
CA THR A 150 11.21 -5.50 9.67
C THR A 150 12.20 -5.65 8.51
N ALA A 151 11.77 -5.41 7.28
CA ALA A 151 12.58 -5.42 6.07
C ALA A 151 12.70 -4.01 5.47
N THR A 152 13.92 -3.58 5.13
CA THR A 152 14.19 -2.21 4.67
C THR A 152 15.18 -2.16 3.50
N ALA A 153 14.89 -1.41 2.44
CA ALA A 153 15.87 -1.09 1.41
C ALA A 153 15.77 0.36 0.92
N THR A 154 16.88 0.90 0.43
CA THR A 154 16.90 2.19 -0.28
C THR A 154 17.72 2.12 -1.56
N GLY A 155 17.22 2.75 -2.63
CA GLY A 155 17.88 2.80 -3.94
C GLY A 155 16.97 2.34 -5.08
N VAL A 156 17.54 1.60 -6.04
CA VAL A 156 16.85 1.22 -7.30
C VAL A 156 16.84 -0.31 -7.47
N ASP A 157 15.83 -0.87 -8.13
CA ASP A 157 15.70 -2.30 -8.46
C ASP A 157 15.64 -3.24 -7.23
N ASN A 158 15.18 -2.79 -6.07
CA ASN A 158 15.22 -3.61 -4.85
C ASN A 158 13.98 -4.48 -4.67
N THR A 159 14.18 -5.77 -4.41
CA THR A 159 13.11 -6.63 -3.85
C THR A 159 13.16 -6.57 -2.33
N VAL A 160 12.06 -6.23 -1.66
CA VAL A 160 11.93 -6.17 -0.20
C VAL A 160 10.75 -7.02 0.26
N THR A 161 10.89 -7.76 1.35
CA THR A 161 9.86 -8.64 1.88
C THR A 161 9.91 -8.69 3.40
N ALA A 162 8.87 -8.25 4.10
CA ALA A 162 8.64 -8.52 5.51
C ALA A 162 7.57 -9.60 5.66
N SER A 163 7.65 -10.44 6.71
CA SER A 163 6.72 -11.56 6.85
C SER A 163 6.53 -12.06 8.29
N GLY A 164 5.28 -12.19 8.72
CA GLY A 164 4.87 -12.55 10.07
C GLY A 164 3.81 -11.60 10.60
N SER A 165 3.24 -11.88 11.77
CA SER A 165 2.32 -10.91 12.39
C SER A 165 3.11 -9.72 12.96
N GLY A 166 2.65 -8.50 12.74
CA GLY A 166 3.42 -7.29 13.07
C GLY A 166 4.63 -7.08 12.14
N SER A 167 4.54 -7.43 10.85
CA SER A 167 5.70 -7.34 9.92
C SER A 167 5.71 -6.07 9.08
N GLU A 168 6.88 -5.43 8.95
CA GLU A 168 7.02 -4.07 8.39
C GLU A 168 7.99 -4.05 7.19
N ALA A 169 7.52 -3.69 6.00
CA ALA A 169 8.33 -3.55 4.79
C ALA A 169 8.45 -2.06 4.38
N THR A 170 9.63 -1.47 4.59
CA THR A 170 9.85 -0.03 4.44
C THR A 170 10.88 0.29 3.35
N VAL A 171 10.48 1.03 2.31
CA VAL A 171 11.28 1.17 1.07
C VAL A 171 11.30 2.60 0.53
N SER A 172 12.46 3.06 0.04
CA SER A 172 12.57 4.36 -0.62
C SER A 172 13.45 4.35 -1.87
N GLY A 173 12.92 4.88 -2.97
CA GLY A 173 13.56 5.00 -4.27
C GLY A 173 12.63 4.54 -5.40
N SER A 174 13.20 4.05 -6.50
CA SER A 174 12.43 3.64 -7.69
C SER A 174 12.63 2.18 -8.07
N ASP A 175 11.74 1.63 -8.89
CA ASP A 175 11.87 0.26 -9.44
C ASP A 175 11.89 -0.85 -8.37
N ASN A 176 11.37 -0.58 -7.16
CA ASN A 176 11.42 -1.53 -6.06
C ASN A 176 10.15 -2.40 -6.00
N THR A 177 10.31 -3.71 -5.80
CA THR A 177 9.22 -4.63 -5.47
C THR A 177 9.15 -4.80 -3.95
N VAL A 178 8.02 -4.53 -3.33
CA VAL A 178 7.85 -4.48 -1.87
C VAL A 178 6.72 -5.42 -1.46
N ARG A 179 6.98 -6.33 -0.52
CA ARG A 179 5.95 -7.24 0.02
C ARG A 179 5.89 -7.20 1.55
N ALA A 180 4.70 -7.03 2.12
CA ALA A 180 4.42 -7.20 3.55
C ALA A 180 3.38 -8.32 3.71
N SER A 181 3.56 -9.23 4.69
CA SER A 181 2.77 -10.47 4.69
C SER A 181 2.53 -11.08 6.07
N GLY A 182 1.28 -11.01 6.54
CA GLY A 182 0.82 -11.51 7.84
C GLY A 182 -0.24 -10.59 8.46
N ILE A 183 -0.92 -11.06 9.52
CA ILE A 183 -1.90 -10.25 10.27
C ILE A 183 -1.20 -9.03 10.88
N ASP A 184 -1.77 -7.83 10.74
CA ASP A 184 -1.19 -6.58 11.26
C ASP A 184 0.20 -6.33 10.63
N SER A 185 0.28 -6.31 9.29
CA SER A 185 1.52 -6.01 8.55
C SER A 185 1.45 -4.67 7.82
N GLU A 186 2.58 -3.96 7.76
CA GLU A 186 2.70 -2.63 7.15
C GLU A 186 3.65 -2.64 5.94
N ALA A 187 3.27 -1.98 4.86
CA ALA A 187 4.14 -1.62 3.75
C ALA A 187 4.21 -0.09 3.59
N THR A 188 5.35 0.52 3.92
CA THR A 188 5.60 1.97 3.76
C THR A 188 6.59 2.22 2.63
N VAL A 189 6.17 2.92 1.58
CA VAL A 189 6.92 3.04 0.30
C VAL A 189 6.97 4.49 -0.17
N THR A 190 8.11 4.94 -0.69
CA THR A 190 8.26 6.31 -1.24
C THR A 190 9.16 6.38 -2.46
N GLY A 191 8.63 6.92 -3.56
CA GLY A 191 9.31 7.12 -4.84
C GLY A 191 8.45 6.68 -6.02
N SER A 192 9.06 6.31 -7.15
CA SER A 192 8.30 6.02 -8.39
C SER A 192 8.57 4.67 -9.04
N ARG A 193 7.58 4.13 -9.76
CA ARG A 193 7.66 2.83 -10.44
C ARG A 193 7.96 1.67 -9.48
N ASN A 194 7.43 1.73 -8.26
CA ASN A 194 7.49 0.64 -7.29
C ASN A 194 6.25 -0.24 -7.40
N THR A 195 6.39 -1.53 -7.09
CA THR A 195 5.27 -2.49 -6.99
C THR A 195 5.13 -2.92 -5.53
N VAL A 196 3.95 -2.77 -4.94
CA VAL A 196 3.67 -3.06 -3.53
C VAL A 196 2.64 -4.17 -3.40
N ASP A 197 2.85 -5.09 -2.47
CA ASP A 197 2.10 -6.34 -2.30
C ASP A 197 1.89 -6.59 -0.79
N ALA A 198 0.75 -6.16 -0.26
CA ALA A 198 0.38 -6.33 1.15
C ALA A 198 -0.65 -7.46 1.29
N THR A 199 -0.35 -8.46 2.13
CA THR A 199 -1.17 -9.68 2.20
C THR A 199 -1.39 -10.14 3.64
N GLY A 200 -2.63 -10.05 4.10
CA GLY A 200 -2.98 -10.36 5.48
C GLY A 200 -4.36 -9.85 5.86
N LEU A 201 -4.71 -10.04 7.12
CA LEU A 201 -5.80 -9.30 7.74
C LEU A 201 -5.22 -8.06 8.39
N ASP A 202 -6.00 -6.99 8.50
CA ASP A 202 -5.63 -5.77 9.24
C ASP A 202 -4.31 -5.13 8.72
N SER A 203 -3.98 -5.32 7.44
CA SER A 203 -2.70 -4.87 6.86
C SER A 203 -2.80 -3.47 6.26
N THR A 204 -1.74 -2.68 6.41
CA THR A 204 -1.69 -1.27 6.00
C THR A 204 -0.69 -1.05 4.87
N VAL A 205 -1.07 -0.27 3.85
CA VAL A 205 -0.16 0.28 2.84
C VAL A 205 -0.13 1.80 2.95
N SER A 206 1.07 2.38 2.95
CA SER A 206 1.30 3.82 2.93
C SER A 206 2.30 4.15 1.82
N LEU A 207 1.84 4.72 0.71
CA LEU A 207 2.66 5.02 -0.45
C LEU A 207 2.66 6.52 -0.80
N ILE A 208 3.83 7.04 -1.18
CA ILE A 208 4.00 8.41 -1.68
C ILE A 208 4.86 8.41 -2.96
N GLY A 209 4.29 8.87 -4.07
CA GLY A 209 4.97 9.09 -5.35
C GLY A 209 4.10 8.70 -6.56
N SER A 210 4.74 8.50 -7.72
CA SER A 210 4.06 8.30 -9.01
C SER A 210 4.45 7.02 -9.73
N ASP A 211 3.64 6.62 -10.71
CA ASP A 211 3.84 5.42 -11.54
C ASP A 211 3.83 4.08 -10.73
N ASN A 212 3.30 4.03 -9.50
CA ASN A 212 3.40 2.83 -8.64
C ASN A 212 2.19 1.91 -8.78
N THR A 213 2.42 0.60 -8.66
CA THR A 213 1.35 -0.41 -8.56
C THR A 213 1.22 -0.88 -7.11
N VAL A 214 0.01 -0.95 -6.57
CA VAL A 214 -0.30 -1.41 -5.22
C VAL A 214 -1.35 -2.51 -5.27
N ALA A 215 -1.03 -3.66 -4.68
CA ALA A 215 -1.97 -4.74 -4.41
C ALA A 215 -2.08 -4.95 -2.89
N ALA A 216 -3.31 -4.95 -2.36
CA ALA A 216 -3.61 -5.36 -0.99
C ALA A 216 -4.65 -6.49 -0.99
N THR A 217 -4.40 -7.58 -0.26
CA THR A 217 -5.29 -8.75 -0.27
C THR A 217 -5.57 -9.29 1.13
N GLY A 218 -6.85 -9.39 1.47
CA GLY A 218 -7.40 -9.83 2.74
C GLY A 218 -8.30 -8.79 3.41
N ALA A 219 -8.99 -9.19 4.48
CA ALA A 219 -10.02 -8.39 5.12
C ALA A 219 -9.46 -7.27 6.00
N ARG A 220 -10.18 -6.15 6.11
CA ARG A 220 -9.84 -5.00 6.96
C ARG A 220 -8.52 -4.31 6.61
N ASN A 221 -8.10 -4.41 5.34
CA ASN A 221 -6.89 -3.77 4.85
C ASN A 221 -7.13 -2.26 4.58
N VAL A 222 -6.12 -1.45 4.89
CA VAL A 222 -6.14 0.00 4.72
C VAL A 222 -5.04 0.43 3.76
N VAL A 223 -5.38 1.11 2.67
CA VAL A 223 -4.42 1.57 1.66
C VAL A 223 -4.48 3.09 1.57
N VAL A 224 -3.34 3.76 1.72
CA VAL A 224 -3.21 5.21 1.60
C VAL A 224 -2.13 5.55 0.57
N VAL A 225 -2.52 6.20 -0.53
CA VAL A 225 -1.64 6.57 -1.64
C VAL A 225 -1.64 8.08 -1.84
N ARG A 226 -0.48 8.68 -2.14
CA ARG A 226 -0.35 10.10 -2.48
C ARG A 226 0.60 10.33 -3.65
N GLY A 227 0.09 10.95 -4.71
CA GLY A 227 0.78 11.19 -5.96
C GLY A 227 -0.08 10.75 -7.15
N SER A 228 0.50 10.82 -8.33
CA SER A 228 -0.24 10.66 -9.60
C SER A 228 0.19 9.39 -10.34
N ASP A 229 -0.61 8.91 -11.29
CA ASP A 229 -0.28 7.77 -12.17
C ASP A 229 -0.11 6.43 -11.42
N ASN A 230 -0.81 6.19 -10.30
CA ASN A 230 -0.72 4.94 -9.54
C ASN A 230 -1.90 3.98 -9.79
N ASP A 231 -1.61 2.69 -9.91
CA ASP A 231 -2.56 1.57 -9.95
C ASP A 231 -2.73 1.01 -8.52
N VAL A 232 -3.96 0.90 -8.03
CA VAL A 232 -4.28 0.59 -6.63
C VAL A 232 -5.42 -0.44 -6.53
N THR A 233 -5.08 -1.72 -6.48
CA THR A 233 -6.02 -2.83 -6.27
C THR A 233 -6.08 -3.26 -4.79
N SER A 234 -7.28 -3.39 -4.20
CA SER A 234 -7.45 -3.89 -2.81
C SER A 234 -8.68 -4.79 -2.61
N SER A 235 -8.47 -6.07 -2.25
CA SER A 235 -9.50 -7.12 -2.28
C SER A 235 -9.68 -7.91 -0.96
N ASP A 236 -10.89 -8.00 -0.41
CA ASP A 236 -11.21 -8.88 0.74
C ASP A 236 -11.41 -10.35 0.31
N SER A 237 -10.39 -11.17 0.54
CA SER A 237 -10.43 -12.60 0.26
C SER A 237 -11.38 -13.43 1.15
N THR A 238 -11.98 -12.87 2.21
CA THR A 238 -12.83 -13.61 3.16
C THR A 238 -14.27 -13.14 3.23
N ASN A 239 -14.65 -12.05 2.55
CA ASN A 239 -16.03 -11.53 2.51
C ASN A 239 -16.58 -11.22 3.92
N THR A 240 -15.73 -10.68 4.80
CA THR A 240 -16.02 -10.43 6.23
C THR A 240 -15.28 -9.21 6.81
N GLY A 241 -14.72 -8.31 6.02
CA GLY A 241 -14.14 -7.09 6.58
C GLY A 241 -13.81 -5.98 5.58
N THR A 242 -14.53 -4.87 5.76
CA THR A 242 -14.36 -3.53 5.15
C THR A 242 -12.94 -3.26 4.64
N VAL A 243 -12.75 -3.22 3.32
CA VAL A 243 -11.54 -2.63 2.73
C VAL A 243 -11.67 -1.10 2.76
N THR A 244 -10.58 -0.37 2.99
CA THR A 244 -10.58 1.10 2.92
C THR A 244 -9.37 1.60 2.13
N VAL A 245 -9.62 2.19 0.96
CA VAL A 245 -8.60 2.81 0.13
C VAL A 245 -8.79 4.33 0.13
N ARG A 246 -7.69 5.07 0.29
CA ARG A 246 -7.67 6.53 0.18
C ARG A 246 -6.51 7.00 -0.71
N VAL A 247 -6.83 7.65 -1.82
CA VAL A 247 -5.83 8.14 -2.80
C VAL A 247 -5.90 9.68 -2.86
N THR A 248 -4.78 10.34 -3.18
CA THR A 248 -4.76 11.78 -3.42
C THR A 248 -3.70 12.16 -4.45
N GLY A 249 -4.12 12.74 -5.57
CA GLY A 249 -3.33 13.04 -6.77
C GLY A 249 -4.11 12.62 -8.02
N ASP A 250 -3.44 12.61 -9.16
CA ASP A 250 -4.11 12.62 -10.47
C ASP A 250 -3.86 11.32 -11.25
N HIS A 251 -4.70 10.96 -12.22
CA HIS A 251 -4.47 9.82 -13.13
C HIS A 251 -4.26 8.47 -12.41
N ASN A 252 -4.83 8.27 -11.21
CA ASN A 252 -4.75 7.00 -10.50
C ASN A 252 -5.91 6.06 -10.92
N ASP A 253 -5.62 4.78 -11.05
CA ASP A 253 -6.59 3.68 -11.23
C ASP A 253 -6.77 2.98 -9.88
N VAL A 254 -8.00 2.86 -9.38
CA VAL A 254 -8.29 2.40 -8.02
C VAL A 254 -9.40 1.35 -8.01
N SER A 255 -9.03 0.08 -7.94
CA SER A 255 -9.97 -1.05 -7.84
C SER A 255 -10.09 -1.56 -6.40
N THR A 256 -11.32 -1.80 -5.93
CA THR A 256 -11.57 -2.56 -4.70
C THR A 256 -12.61 -3.66 -4.90
N ASP A 257 -12.51 -4.73 -4.13
CA ASP A 257 -13.41 -5.89 -4.17
C ASP A 257 -13.66 -6.40 -2.74
N GLY A 258 -14.93 -6.53 -2.32
CA GLY A 258 -15.28 -7.00 -0.99
C GLY A 258 -16.65 -6.51 -0.51
N VAL A 259 -17.05 -6.94 0.70
CA VAL A 259 -18.23 -6.40 1.39
C VAL A 259 -17.85 -5.12 2.12
N ASP A 260 -18.77 -4.16 2.22
CA ASP A 260 -18.60 -2.90 2.97
C ASP A 260 -17.29 -2.16 2.59
N SER A 261 -16.87 -2.22 1.31
CA SER A 261 -15.54 -1.81 0.87
C SER A 261 -15.56 -0.42 0.21
N GLY A 262 -14.67 0.47 0.64
CA GLY A 262 -14.72 1.89 0.28
C GLY A 262 -13.44 2.43 -0.36
N ALA A 263 -13.58 3.18 -1.45
CA ALA A 263 -12.51 3.96 -2.08
C ALA A 263 -12.83 5.46 -2.02
N SER A 264 -11.88 6.27 -1.53
CA SER A 264 -12.01 7.72 -1.40
C SER A 264 -10.81 8.42 -2.06
N VAL A 265 -11.02 9.01 -3.23
CA VAL A 265 -9.97 9.53 -4.13
C VAL A 265 -10.15 11.05 -4.31
N SER A 266 -9.08 11.78 -4.56
CA SER A 266 -9.17 13.22 -4.86
C SER A 266 -7.97 13.74 -5.64
N GLY A 267 -8.22 14.60 -6.62
CA GLY A 267 -7.33 14.99 -7.72
C GLY A 267 -7.99 14.67 -9.05
N ASP A 268 -7.28 14.88 -10.15
CA ASP A 268 -7.91 14.90 -11.48
C ASP A 268 -7.68 13.62 -12.29
N SER A 269 -8.60 13.25 -13.18
CA SER A 269 -8.47 12.15 -14.16
C SER A 269 -8.28 10.73 -13.56
N ASN A 270 -8.78 10.47 -12.35
CA ASN A 270 -8.73 9.16 -11.72
C ASN A 270 -9.91 8.27 -12.17
N ASP A 271 -9.69 6.96 -12.24
CA ASP A 271 -10.72 5.93 -12.40
C ASP A 271 -10.81 5.10 -11.11
N VAL A 272 -12.02 4.80 -10.65
CA VAL A 272 -12.26 4.25 -9.31
C VAL A 272 -13.39 3.21 -9.36
N ALA A 273 -13.04 1.93 -9.34
CA ALA A 273 -13.99 0.83 -9.31
C ALA A 273 -14.09 0.20 -7.91
N THR A 274 -15.30 -0.04 -7.43
CA THR A 274 -15.56 -0.79 -6.19
C THR A 274 -16.56 -1.92 -6.46
N VAL A 275 -16.28 -3.11 -5.95
CA VAL A 275 -17.04 -4.33 -6.25
C VAL A 275 -17.45 -5.01 -4.94
N GLY A 276 -18.63 -5.63 -4.96
CA GLY A 276 -19.24 -6.31 -3.82
C GLY A 276 -20.33 -5.49 -3.12
N PRO A 277 -21.15 -6.13 -2.27
CA PRO A 277 -22.32 -5.48 -1.67
C PRO A 277 -21.93 -4.48 -0.58
N HIS A 278 -22.71 -3.41 -0.44
CA HIS A 278 -22.48 -2.28 0.48
C HIS A 278 -21.18 -1.49 0.21
N SER A 279 -20.55 -1.68 -0.96
CA SER A 279 -19.31 -1.00 -1.35
C SER A 279 -19.53 0.39 -1.94
N SER A 280 -18.51 1.26 -1.84
CA SER A 280 -18.64 2.69 -2.16
C SER A 280 -17.42 3.31 -2.85
N ALA A 281 -17.65 4.00 -3.98
CA ALA A 281 -16.68 4.85 -4.66
C ALA A 281 -17.00 6.33 -4.40
N TYR A 282 -16.04 7.11 -3.94
CA TYR A 282 -16.16 8.56 -3.72
C TYR A 282 -14.94 9.29 -4.29
N VAL A 283 -15.14 10.23 -5.21
CA VAL A 283 -14.05 10.92 -5.94
C VAL A 283 -14.27 12.44 -6.00
N VAL A 284 -13.20 13.23 -5.92
CA VAL A 284 -13.27 14.71 -5.91
C VAL A 284 -12.16 15.35 -6.76
N GLY A 285 -12.53 16.05 -7.82
CA GLY A 285 -11.65 16.68 -8.81
C GLY A 285 -12.18 16.50 -10.24
N ASP A 286 -11.43 16.95 -11.24
CA ASP A 286 -11.93 17.02 -12.62
C ASP A 286 -11.65 15.76 -13.44
N SER A 287 -12.51 15.42 -14.40
CA SER A 287 -12.42 14.27 -15.33
C SER A 287 -12.38 12.89 -14.66
N ASN A 288 -13.03 12.72 -13.50
CA ASN A 288 -12.98 11.48 -12.72
C ASN A 288 -14.11 10.49 -13.07
N THR A 289 -13.84 9.19 -12.89
CA THR A 289 -14.84 8.11 -13.01
C THR A 289 -14.98 7.37 -11.68
N ALA A 290 -16.21 7.09 -11.25
CA ALA A 290 -16.52 6.31 -10.06
C ALA A 290 -17.55 5.21 -10.38
N THR A 291 -17.14 3.96 -10.26
CA THR A 291 -17.97 2.77 -10.49
C THR A 291 -18.14 1.99 -9.19
N ALA A 292 -19.36 1.56 -8.89
CA ALA A 292 -19.66 0.67 -7.77
C ALA A 292 -20.57 -0.47 -8.26
N VAL A 293 -20.23 -1.73 -7.95
CA VAL A 293 -20.90 -2.92 -8.54
C VAL A 293 -21.27 -3.93 -7.47
N GLY A 294 -22.57 -4.09 -7.22
CA GLY A 294 -23.12 -4.96 -6.17
C GLY A 294 -24.37 -4.35 -5.52
N ASP A 295 -25.06 -5.14 -4.70
CA ASP A 295 -26.27 -4.68 -4.01
C ASP A 295 -25.95 -3.63 -2.94
N HIS A 296 -26.81 -2.61 -2.82
CA HIS A 296 -26.69 -1.47 -1.90
C HIS A 296 -25.37 -0.69 -2.06
N THR A 297 -24.84 -0.58 -3.28
CA THR A 297 -23.59 0.15 -3.55
C THR A 297 -23.81 1.66 -3.73
N THR A 298 -22.73 2.44 -3.67
CA THR A 298 -22.79 3.90 -3.90
C THR A 298 -21.60 4.40 -4.73
N ALA A 299 -21.88 5.15 -5.80
CA ALA A 299 -20.87 5.90 -6.55
C ALA A 299 -21.14 7.41 -6.39
N TRP A 300 -20.10 8.19 -6.10
CA TRP A 300 -20.17 9.64 -5.89
C TRP A 300 -19.00 10.34 -6.56
N VAL A 301 -19.26 11.40 -7.34
CA VAL A 301 -18.21 12.32 -7.82
C VAL A 301 -18.57 13.80 -7.61
N GLU A 302 -17.55 14.61 -7.35
CA GLU A 302 -17.62 16.07 -7.17
C GLU A 302 -16.51 16.74 -8.01
N GLY A 303 -16.87 17.34 -9.15
CA GLY A 303 -15.93 18.03 -10.05
C GLY A 303 -16.25 17.88 -11.54
N ASP A 304 -15.53 18.61 -12.39
CA ASP A 304 -15.88 18.75 -13.81
C ASP A 304 -15.74 17.43 -14.59
N HIS A 305 -16.43 17.30 -15.73
CA HIS A 305 -16.32 16.20 -16.70
C HIS A 305 -16.41 14.77 -16.13
N SER A 306 -17.11 14.58 -15.02
CA SER A 306 -17.08 13.34 -14.23
C SER A 306 -18.29 12.41 -14.41
N THR A 307 -18.08 11.12 -14.14
CA THR A 307 -19.08 10.03 -14.32
C THR A 307 -19.24 9.17 -13.07
N ALA A 308 -20.47 8.82 -12.69
CA ALA A 308 -20.78 7.90 -11.59
C ALA A 308 -21.71 6.74 -12.01
N GLU A 309 -21.31 5.49 -11.76
CA GLU A 309 -22.08 4.28 -12.09
C GLU A 309 -22.28 3.38 -10.85
N ALA A 310 -23.51 3.00 -10.52
CA ALA A 310 -23.85 2.19 -9.34
C ALA A 310 -24.74 0.99 -9.71
N LEU A 311 -24.11 -0.15 -10.03
CA LEU A 311 -24.69 -1.28 -10.75
C LEU A 311 -25.08 -2.43 -9.80
N GLY A 312 -26.36 -2.50 -9.42
CA GLY A 312 -26.91 -3.58 -8.59
C GLY A 312 -28.36 -3.30 -8.17
N ASN A 313 -28.84 -3.98 -7.12
CA ASN A 313 -30.07 -3.57 -6.42
C ASN A 313 -29.77 -2.45 -5.41
N TYR A 314 -30.76 -1.64 -5.04
CA TYR A 314 -30.69 -0.62 -3.98
C TYR A 314 -29.49 0.34 -4.08
N SER A 315 -28.97 0.55 -5.28
CA SER A 315 -27.68 1.20 -5.52
C SER A 315 -27.86 2.68 -5.90
N SER A 316 -26.90 3.54 -5.55
CA SER A 316 -27.03 4.98 -5.78
C SER A 316 -25.82 5.60 -6.48
N ALA A 317 -26.08 6.38 -7.53
CA ALA A 317 -25.08 7.18 -8.23
C ALA A 317 -25.35 8.68 -8.03
N GLN A 318 -24.33 9.45 -7.67
CA GLN A 318 -24.46 10.87 -7.34
C GLN A 318 -23.34 11.71 -7.97
N VAL A 319 -23.67 12.84 -8.60
CA VAL A 319 -22.67 13.75 -9.20
C VAL A 319 -23.01 15.21 -8.90
N TYR A 320 -21.99 15.99 -8.51
CA TYR A 320 -21.96 17.46 -8.56
C TYR A 320 -21.05 17.89 -9.74
N GLY A 321 -21.56 18.75 -10.63
CA GLY A 321 -20.95 19.14 -11.92
C GLY A 321 -19.62 19.91 -11.88
N ASP A 322 -19.04 20.30 -13.04
CA ASP A 322 -19.68 20.45 -14.36
C ASP A 322 -19.32 19.42 -15.45
N GLY A 323 -20.30 18.61 -15.88
CA GLY A 323 -20.23 17.77 -17.09
C GLY A 323 -21.06 16.48 -17.04
N SER A 324 -21.89 16.34 -16.01
CA SER A 324 -22.24 15.07 -15.36
C SER A 324 -22.97 14.01 -16.18
N SER A 325 -22.55 12.76 -15.97
CA SER A 325 -23.31 11.54 -16.28
C SER A 325 -23.43 10.66 -15.02
N ALA A 326 -24.64 10.21 -14.68
CA ALA A 326 -24.88 9.30 -13.56
C ALA A 326 -25.81 8.14 -13.94
N GLN A 327 -25.46 6.90 -13.58
CA GLN A 327 -26.29 5.71 -13.84
C GLN A 327 -26.42 4.82 -12.59
N ALA A 328 -27.62 4.30 -12.30
CA ALA A 328 -27.78 3.27 -11.26
C ALA A 328 -28.75 2.14 -11.66
N GLY A 329 -28.38 0.90 -11.32
CA GLY A 329 -29.06 -0.31 -11.78
C GLY A 329 -28.72 -0.70 -13.23
N LEU A 330 -28.80 -1.99 -13.53
CA LEU A 330 -28.34 -2.61 -14.77
C LEU A 330 -29.36 -3.58 -15.39
N THR A 331 -30.22 -4.21 -14.58
CA THR A 331 -31.07 -5.33 -14.99
C THR A 331 -32.56 -5.06 -14.77
N SER A 332 -33.42 -5.78 -15.50
CA SER A 332 -34.88 -5.73 -15.30
C SER A 332 -35.38 -6.48 -14.06
N THR A 333 -34.47 -6.93 -13.19
CA THR A 333 -34.79 -7.49 -11.86
C THR A 333 -34.34 -6.60 -10.71
N ASP A 334 -33.67 -5.48 -11.00
CA ASP A 334 -33.14 -4.59 -9.97
C ASP A 334 -34.26 -3.79 -9.29
N PHE A 335 -34.04 -3.37 -8.05
CA PHE A 335 -35.05 -2.67 -7.25
C PHE A 335 -34.44 -1.46 -6.52
N GLY A 336 -35.14 -0.33 -6.51
CA GLY A 336 -34.88 0.75 -5.53
C GLY A 336 -33.59 1.55 -5.75
N ASN A 337 -33.16 1.74 -7.00
CA ASN A 337 -31.94 2.49 -7.30
C ASN A 337 -32.20 4.00 -7.30
N ASN A 338 -31.20 4.80 -6.88
CA ASN A 338 -31.34 6.25 -6.69
C ASN A 338 -30.24 7.03 -7.44
N VAL A 339 -30.62 7.82 -8.44
CA VAL A 339 -29.68 8.65 -9.21
C VAL A 339 -29.91 10.12 -8.91
N GLN A 340 -28.86 10.84 -8.50
CA GLN A 340 -28.94 12.28 -8.25
C GLN A 340 -27.86 13.05 -9.01
N VAL A 341 -28.25 14.11 -9.71
CA VAL A 341 -27.31 15.03 -10.36
C VAL A 341 -27.60 16.47 -9.94
N ASN A 342 -26.57 17.18 -9.49
CA ASN A 342 -26.54 18.64 -9.37
C ASN A 342 -25.67 19.15 -10.53
N GLY A 343 -26.23 19.99 -11.42
CA GLY A 343 -25.60 20.31 -12.73
C GLY A 343 -24.33 21.19 -12.63
N ASN A 344 -23.67 21.52 -13.75
CA ASN A 344 -23.91 21.15 -15.16
C ASN A 344 -23.41 19.71 -15.47
N ASN A 345 -23.55 19.11 -16.66
CA ASN A 345 -24.34 19.43 -17.86
C ASN A 345 -25.38 18.31 -18.15
N SER A 346 -25.47 17.34 -17.22
CA SER A 346 -26.63 16.52 -16.84
C SER A 346 -27.22 15.48 -17.82
N ALA A 347 -26.74 14.25 -17.69
CA ALA A 347 -27.53 13.04 -17.92
C ALA A 347 -27.67 12.19 -16.62
N ALA A 348 -28.86 11.64 -16.38
CA ALA A 348 -29.13 10.69 -15.29
C ALA A 348 -30.01 9.53 -15.75
N GLU A 349 -29.58 8.28 -15.54
CA GLU A 349 -30.33 7.08 -15.95
C GLU A 349 -30.46 6.06 -14.80
N ALA A 350 -31.70 5.68 -14.46
CA ALA A 350 -31.94 4.48 -13.66
C ALA A 350 -32.43 3.30 -14.51
N GLY A 351 -31.74 2.17 -14.37
CA GLY A 351 -31.93 0.97 -15.18
C GLY A 351 -33.29 0.29 -15.05
N TYR A 352 -33.50 -0.75 -15.87
CA TYR A 352 -34.79 -1.40 -16.23
C TYR A 352 -35.64 -2.03 -15.11
N GLY A 353 -35.30 -1.80 -13.84
CA GLY A 353 -35.82 -2.44 -12.64
C GLY A 353 -37.20 -1.96 -12.17
N SER A 354 -37.36 -1.69 -10.88
CA SER A 354 -38.59 -1.10 -10.31
C SER A 354 -38.34 -0.27 -9.07
N TYR A 355 -39.21 0.72 -8.82
CA TYR A 355 -39.09 1.70 -7.75
C TYR A 355 -37.77 2.48 -7.78
N ASN A 356 -37.23 2.74 -8.98
CA ASN A 356 -36.10 3.63 -9.12
C ASN A 356 -36.51 5.10 -8.91
N ASP A 357 -35.60 5.91 -8.39
CA ASP A 357 -35.73 7.35 -8.22
C ASP A 357 -34.62 8.07 -8.98
N VAL A 358 -34.94 9.18 -9.65
CA VAL A 358 -34.02 9.97 -10.47
C VAL A 358 -34.33 11.44 -10.30
N ASP A 359 -33.42 12.22 -9.72
CA ASP A 359 -33.58 13.67 -9.51
C ASP A 359 -32.41 14.44 -10.12
N ILE A 360 -32.72 15.34 -11.06
CA ILE A 360 -31.75 16.31 -11.59
C ILE A 360 -32.09 17.72 -11.10
N LEU A 361 -31.24 18.21 -10.21
CA LEU A 361 -31.18 19.60 -9.77
C LEU A 361 -30.34 20.41 -10.78
N GLY A 362 -30.95 20.61 -11.96
CA GLY A 362 -30.61 21.59 -12.99
C GLY A 362 -29.14 21.69 -13.44
N ASN A 363 -28.88 21.26 -14.68
CA ASN A 363 -28.66 22.20 -15.80
C ASN A 363 -28.48 21.41 -17.11
N ASP A 364 -29.17 21.84 -18.17
CA ASP A 364 -29.30 21.20 -19.49
C ASP A 364 -29.77 19.72 -19.44
N SER A 365 -30.65 19.42 -18.49
CA SER A 365 -30.96 18.09 -17.95
C SER A 365 -31.61 17.08 -18.91
N THR A 366 -31.15 15.82 -18.86
CA THR A 366 -31.93 14.65 -19.31
C THR A 366 -31.99 13.57 -18.22
N ALA A 367 -33.19 13.31 -17.68
CA ALA A 367 -33.48 12.32 -16.65
C ALA A 367 -34.32 11.16 -17.20
N VAL A 368 -33.88 9.92 -17.00
CA VAL A 368 -34.52 8.70 -17.53
C VAL A 368 -34.64 7.61 -16.46
N ALA A 369 -35.81 6.99 -16.33
CA ALA A 369 -35.97 5.73 -15.60
C ALA A 369 -36.83 4.72 -16.37
N VAL A 370 -36.43 3.45 -16.40
CA VAL A 370 -37.16 2.39 -17.13
C VAL A 370 -37.65 1.31 -16.17
N GLY A 371 -38.82 0.71 -16.41
CA GLY A 371 -39.33 -0.41 -15.61
C GLY A 371 -40.71 -0.18 -15.01
N THR A 372 -40.88 -0.31 -13.68
CA THR A 372 -42.19 -0.09 -13.03
C THR A 372 -42.10 0.70 -11.73
N SER A 373 -43.12 1.53 -11.45
CA SER A 373 -43.22 2.33 -10.21
C SER A 373 -42.04 3.28 -9.93
N ASN A 374 -41.34 3.72 -10.97
CA ASN A 374 -40.24 4.68 -10.85
C ASN A 374 -40.74 6.13 -10.71
N THR A 375 -39.99 6.94 -9.97
CA THR A 375 -40.11 8.40 -9.87
C THR A 375 -39.04 9.06 -10.76
N VAL A 376 -39.38 10.16 -11.45
CA VAL A 376 -38.41 10.97 -12.21
C VAL A 376 -38.68 12.46 -12.03
N SER A 377 -37.65 13.22 -11.65
CA SER A 377 -37.64 14.66 -11.47
C SER A 377 -36.50 15.28 -12.31
N ALA A 378 -36.83 16.34 -13.06
CA ALA A 378 -35.82 17.24 -13.63
C ALA A 378 -36.29 18.69 -13.42
N GLN A 379 -35.35 19.59 -13.08
CA GLN A 379 -35.68 20.96 -12.72
C GLN A 379 -34.70 21.94 -13.36
N GLY A 380 -35.11 22.63 -14.43
CA GLY A 380 -34.28 23.67 -15.05
C GLY A 380 -34.67 23.97 -16.50
N PRO A 381 -34.33 25.15 -17.04
CA PRO A 381 -34.66 25.51 -18.42
C PRO A 381 -34.21 24.42 -19.40
N ASP A 382 -35.09 24.11 -20.36
CA ASP A 382 -34.90 23.11 -21.41
C ASP A 382 -34.63 21.66 -20.92
N SER A 383 -34.97 21.32 -19.66
CA SER A 383 -34.84 19.95 -19.12
C SER A 383 -35.85 18.95 -19.72
N HIS A 384 -35.46 17.67 -19.68
CA HIS A 384 -36.25 16.52 -20.13
C HIS A 384 -36.37 15.45 -19.04
N ALA A 385 -37.60 15.02 -18.75
CA ALA A 385 -37.90 13.95 -17.79
C ALA A 385 -38.73 12.83 -18.46
N VAL A 386 -38.24 11.59 -18.40
CA VAL A 386 -38.81 10.45 -19.10
C VAL A 386 -38.88 9.23 -18.18
N ALA A 387 -40.07 8.66 -18.02
CA ALA A 387 -40.25 7.34 -17.39
C ALA A 387 -40.92 6.38 -18.37
N ILE A 388 -40.35 5.18 -18.54
CA ILE A 388 -40.79 4.20 -19.54
C ILE A 388 -41.27 2.92 -18.87
N GLY A 389 -42.58 2.64 -18.96
CA GLY A 389 -43.19 1.42 -18.43
C GLY A 389 -44.55 1.64 -17.78
N SER A 390 -44.71 1.29 -16.50
CA SER A 390 -46.00 1.40 -15.82
C SER A 390 -45.92 1.86 -14.36
N GLY A 391 -46.85 2.75 -13.98
CA GLY A 391 -47.04 3.20 -12.60
C GLY A 391 -46.12 4.34 -12.15
N HIS A 392 -45.65 5.14 -13.10
CA HIS A 392 -44.66 6.20 -12.88
C HIS A 392 -45.26 7.53 -12.43
N ASP A 393 -44.56 8.21 -11.54
CA ASP A 393 -44.73 9.63 -11.25
C ASP A 393 -43.56 10.40 -11.91
N VAL A 394 -43.88 11.45 -12.67
CA VAL A 394 -42.88 12.25 -13.42
C VAL A 394 -43.17 13.73 -13.24
N GLU A 395 -42.19 14.48 -12.72
CA GLU A 395 -42.27 15.92 -12.52
C GLU A 395 -41.21 16.65 -13.36
N SER A 396 -41.60 17.80 -13.91
CA SER A 396 -40.74 18.68 -14.69
C SER A 396 -41.07 20.15 -14.38
N GLY A 397 -40.08 21.04 -14.47
CA GLY A 397 -40.25 22.47 -14.29
C GLY A 397 -40.88 23.22 -15.48
N PRO A 398 -40.96 24.57 -15.42
CA PRO A 398 -41.79 25.36 -16.31
C PRO A 398 -41.22 25.56 -17.72
N GLY A 399 -41.74 24.81 -18.68
CA GLY A 399 -41.37 24.89 -20.11
C GLY A 399 -40.86 23.57 -20.71
N GLU A 400 -40.73 22.55 -19.87
CA GLU A 400 -40.04 21.28 -20.12
C GLU A 400 -40.94 20.24 -20.81
N THR A 401 -40.35 19.11 -21.24
CA THR A 401 -41.10 18.01 -21.89
C THR A 401 -41.10 16.74 -21.05
N VAL A 402 -42.29 16.35 -20.59
CA VAL A 402 -42.56 15.02 -19.99
C VAL A 402 -42.92 14.02 -21.09
N VAL A 403 -42.30 12.83 -21.05
CA VAL A 403 -42.72 11.68 -21.88
C VAL A 403 -43.03 10.48 -20.98
N ASN A 404 -44.27 9.97 -21.11
CA ASN A 404 -44.79 8.79 -20.41
C ASN A 404 -45.50 7.92 -21.48
N PRO A 405 -44.76 7.01 -22.15
CA PRO A 405 -45.14 6.41 -23.44
C PRO A 405 -45.85 5.04 -23.35
#